data_AF-A0A7S2JIA7-F1
#
_entry.id   AF-A0A7S2JIA7-F1
#
_cell.length_a   1.000
_cell.length_b   1.000
_cell.length_c   1.000
_cell.angle_alpha   90.00
_cell.angle_beta   90.00
_cell.angle_gamma   90.00
#
_symmetry.space_group_name_H-M   'P 1'
#
loop_
_entity.id
_entity.type
_entity.pdbx_description
1 polymer ?
#
loop_
_entity_poly.entity_id
_entity_poly.type
_entity_poly.pdbx_seq_one_letter_code
_entity_poly.pdbx_strand_id
1 'polypeptide(L)'
;KFQMSVGSLSVFYGGLESLLGPPQMAKDPKDPEALPSITMAMENEHCSEGDSTDKFQTSNGIESSSMEEWEYVVRPDLEKEYPERKGWRETNPNQCRQPRTVDDMAEVMETQANSWFRLHGHNEMLTVELIAGRLYTGPMYMKYNAVLRAKSSTPFFVQQWKSMCKGNHYPTTIHAINSCCLKLSKLTKACKIYRGVLGRASHCLQPPACTEHGGMPTSGPTASSAL
;
A
#
# COMPACT_ATOMS: atom_id res chain seq x y z
N LYS A 1 -22.91 0.90 -17.75
CA LYS A 1 -21.94 -0.19 -18.06
C LYS A 1 -20.61 0.18 -17.41
N PHE A 2 -20.09 -0.63 -16.50
CA PHE A 2 -18.77 -0.42 -15.89
C PHE A 2 -17.74 -1.07 -16.82
N GLN A 3 -16.87 -0.28 -17.45
CA GLN A 3 -15.83 -0.79 -18.34
C GLN A 3 -14.53 -0.85 -17.55
N MET A 4 -14.01 -2.07 -17.32
CA MET A 4 -12.69 -2.24 -16.73
C MET A 4 -11.64 -1.85 -17.77
N SER A 5 -10.96 -0.72 -17.55
CA SER A 5 -9.76 -0.36 -18.33
C SER A 5 -8.54 -0.99 -17.65
N VAL A 6 -7.92 -1.96 -18.31
CA VAL A 6 -6.61 -2.48 -17.90
C VAL A 6 -5.55 -1.49 -18.40
N GLY A 7 -4.56 -1.16 -17.55
CA GLY A 7 -3.45 -0.27 -17.94
C GLY A 7 -2.67 -0.86 -19.12
N SER A 8 -2.11 -0.01 -19.98
CA SER A 8 -1.28 -0.44 -21.11
C SER A 8 0.07 -0.99 -20.64
N LEU A 9 0.75 -1.77 -21.50
CA LEU A 9 2.12 -2.26 -21.26
C LEU A 9 3.10 -1.12 -20.93
N SER A 10 2.90 0.07 -21.49
CA SER A 10 3.71 1.25 -21.16
C SER A 10 3.54 1.75 -19.72
N VAL A 11 2.36 1.59 -19.11
CA VAL A 11 2.13 1.88 -17.69
C VAL A 11 2.81 0.84 -16.80
N PHE A 12 2.88 -0.42 -17.27
CA PHE A 12 3.61 -1.49 -16.58
C PHE A 12 5.14 -1.25 -16.62
N TYR A 13 5.70 -0.90 -17.78
CA TYR A 13 7.14 -0.67 -17.94
C TYR A 13 7.62 0.72 -17.49
N GLY A 14 6.78 1.75 -17.57
CA GLY A 14 7.06 3.09 -17.04
C GLY A 14 7.05 3.15 -15.51
N GLY A 15 6.57 2.09 -14.86
CA GLY A 15 6.58 1.93 -13.42
C GLY A 15 5.74 2.97 -12.68
N LEU A 16 5.82 2.91 -11.35
CA LEU A 16 5.12 3.81 -10.46
C LEU A 16 5.60 5.27 -10.59
N GLU A 17 6.85 5.47 -11.02
CA GLU A 17 7.44 6.80 -11.24
C GLU A 17 6.75 7.56 -12.38
N SER A 18 6.40 6.89 -13.48
CA SER A 18 5.64 7.53 -14.57
C SER A 18 4.24 8.00 -14.12
N LEU A 19 3.70 7.40 -13.05
CA LEU A 19 2.35 7.65 -12.56
C LEU A 19 2.29 8.73 -11.47
N LEU A 20 3.25 8.71 -10.54
CA LEU A 20 3.29 9.55 -9.34
C LEU A 20 4.45 10.54 -9.31
N GLY A 21 5.45 10.38 -10.17
CA GLY A 21 6.76 11.02 -10.05
C GLY A 21 7.71 10.21 -9.17
N PRO A 22 9.00 10.61 -9.06
CA PRO A 22 9.97 9.95 -8.19
C PRO A 22 9.64 10.16 -6.70
N PRO A 23 10.07 9.27 -5.81
CA PRO A 23 9.98 9.50 -4.37
C PRO A 23 10.77 10.75 -3.98
N GLN A 24 10.26 11.50 -2.99
CA GLN A 24 10.88 12.71 -2.52
C GLN A 24 11.73 12.45 -1.27
N MET A 25 12.69 13.34 -1.03
CA MET A 25 13.43 13.42 0.23
C MET A 25 13.25 14.82 0.80
N ALA A 26 13.00 14.90 2.10
CA ALA A 26 12.81 16.17 2.78
C ALA A 26 13.85 16.35 3.89
N LYS A 27 14.30 17.59 4.08
CA LYS A 27 15.14 17.97 5.23
C LYS A 27 14.26 18.18 6.45
N ASP A 28 14.81 17.89 7.63
CA ASP A 28 14.14 18.22 8.88
C ASP A 28 14.16 19.75 9.06
N PRO A 29 13.00 20.40 9.24
CA PRO A 29 12.95 21.84 9.54
C PRO A 29 13.66 22.22 10.85
N LYS A 30 13.76 21.29 11.79
CA LYS A 30 14.37 21.50 13.12
C LYS A 30 15.88 21.35 13.10
N ASP A 31 16.41 20.59 12.15
CA ASP A 31 17.84 20.37 11.95
C ASP A 31 18.21 20.57 10.47
N PRO A 32 18.51 21.81 10.05
CA PRO A 32 18.82 22.14 8.65
C PRO A 32 20.09 21.45 8.10
N GLU A 33 20.98 21.02 9.00
CA GLU A 33 22.23 20.31 8.68
C GLU A 33 22.01 18.80 8.50
N ALA A 34 20.87 18.27 8.97
CA ALA A 34 20.51 16.88 8.75
C ALA A 34 20.35 16.56 7.25
N LEU A 35 20.80 15.36 6.86
CA LEU A 35 20.63 14.88 5.50
C LEU A 35 19.14 14.70 5.17
N PRO A 36 18.70 15.06 3.95
CA PRO A 36 17.35 14.77 3.50
C PRO A 36 17.01 13.28 3.64
N SER A 37 15.84 12.98 4.18
CA SER A 37 15.41 11.59 4.39
C SER A 37 14.05 11.30 3.77
N ILE A 38 13.87 10.04 3.37
CA ILE A 38 12.59 9.50 2.88
C ILE A 38 11.54 9.52 4.01
N THR A 39 11.95 9.19 5.23
CA THR A 39 11.07 9.20 6.41
C THR A 39 10.46 10.58 6.64
N MET A 40 11.25 11.65 6.52
CA MET A 40 10.75 13.02 6.67
C MET A 40 9.81 13.43 5.52
N ALA A 41 10.08 13.00 4.30
CA ALA A 41 9.16 13.25 3.19
C ALA A 41 7.81 12.54 3.42
N MET A 42 7.84 11.30 3.89
CA MET A 42 6.62 10.58 4.29
C MET A 42 5.92 11.28 5.46
N GLU A 43 6.65 11.79 6.46
CA GLU A 43 6.07 12.55 7.58
C GLU A 43 5.34 13.79 7.08
N ASN A 44 5.95 14.58 6.20
CA ASN A 44 5.34 15.77 5.62
C ASN A 44 4.05 15.42 4.85
N GLU A 45 4.07 14.35 4.07
CA GLU A 45 2.88 13.84 3.36
C GLU A 45 1.70 13.53 4.31
N HIS A 46 1.97 13.14 5.56
CA HIS A 46 0.92 12.73 6.51
C HIS A 46 0.53 13.81 7.52
N CYS A 47 1.48 14.65 7.90
CA CYS A 47 1.38 15.59 9.02
C CYS A 47 1.33 17.06 8.59
N SER A 48 1.82 17.41 7.40
CA SER A 48 1.93 18.82 6.97
C SER A 48 0.97 19.19 5.84
N GLU A 49 0.53 18.21 5.05
CA GLU A 49 -0.40 18.43 3.94
C GLU A 49 -1.80 18.84 4.43
N GLY A 50 -2.57 19.48 3.54
CA GLY A 50 -3.87 20.09 3.88
C GLY A 50 -4.97 19.11 4.32
N ASP A 51 -4.75 17.81 4.09
CA ASP A 51 -5.64 16.71 4.49
C ASP A 51 -5.16 15.95 5.74
N SER A 52 -4.08 16.42 6.37
CA SER A 52 -3.42 15.76 7.51
C SER A 52 -4.34 15.53 8.71
N THR A 53 -5.16 16.53 9.03
CA THR A 53 -6.07 16.54 10.18
C THR A 53 -7.51 16.17 9.83
N ASP A 54 -7.85 16.06 8.55
CA ASP A 54 -9.20 15.70 8.13
C ASP A 54 -9.51 14.25 8.50
N LYS A 55 -10.66 14.05 9.13
CA LYS A 55 -11.17 12.73 9.41
C LYS A 55 -11.72 12.09 8.15
N PHE A 56 -11.39 10.83 7.93
CA PHE A 56 -11.94 10.00 6.87
C PHE A 56 -12.38 8.66 7.44
N GLN A 57 -13.47 8.12 6.90
CA GLN A 57 -14.00 6.83 7.30
C GLN A 57 -13.60 5.74 6.31
N THR A 58 -13.07 4.64 6.83
CA THR A 58 -12.77 3.44 6.06
C THR A 58 -14.01 2.61 5.80
N SER A 59 -14.00 1.77 4.76
CA SER A 59 -15.11 0.84 4.51
C SER A 59 -15.35 -0.15 5.64
N ASN A 60 -14.34 -0.35 6.51
CA ASN A 60 -14.42 -1.25 7.65
C ASN A 60 -14.98 -0.55 8.90
N GLY A 61 -15.29 0.76 8.83
CA GLY A 61 -15.93 1.50 9.91
C GLY A 61 -14.99 2.17 10.91
N ILE A 62 -13.69 2.23 10.63
CA ILE A 62 -12.72 3.04 11.41
C ILE A 62 -12.72 4.46 10.85
N GLU A 63 -12.84 5.46 11.73
CA GLU A 63 -12.68 6.88 11.41
C GLU A 63 -11.36 7.39 12.01
N SER A 64 -10.48 7.93 11.17
CA SER A 64 -9.15 8.38 11.58
C SER A 64 -8.67 9.53 10.68
N SER A 65 -7.51 10.11 10.97
CA SER A 65 -6.82 11.08 10.11
C SER A 65 -5.42 10.59 9.75
N SER A 66 -4.80 11.16 8.70
CA SER A 66 -3.47 10.70 8.29
C SER A 66 -2.39 11.03 9.31
N MET A 67 -2.53 12.15 10.03
CA MET A 67 -1.64 12.51 11.14
C MET A 67 -1.78 11.52 12.31
N GLU A 68 -2.99 11.11 12.66
CA GLU A 68 -3.25 10.15 13.75
C GLU A 68 -2.72 8.75 13.41
N GLU A 69 -2.86 8.31 12.16
CA GLU A 69 -2.26 7.04 11.71
C GLU A 69 -0.73 7.11 11.61
N TRP A 70 -0.15 8.27 11.27
CA TRP A 70 1.30 8.47 11.32
C TRP A 70 1.82 8.34 12.74
N GLU A 71 1.17 9.00 13.71
CA GLU A 71 1.47 8.87 15.13
C GLU A 71 1.39 7.40 15.57
N TYR A 72 0.27 6.72 15.30
CA TYR A 72 0.07 5.31 15.64
C TYR A 72 1.17 4.38 15.14
N VAL A 73 1.68 4.61 13.94
CA VAL A 73 2.70 3.74 13.33
C VAL A 73 4.11 4.11 13.77
N VAL A 74 4.44 5.40 13.81
CA VAL A 74 5.82 5.87 13.93
C VAL A 74 6.21 6.19 15.37
N ARG A 75 5.32 6.86 16.11
CA ARG A 75 5.55 7.30 17.49
C ARG A 75 4.26 7.17 18.30
N PRO A 76 3.77 5.94 18.54
CA PRO A 76 2.51 5.78 19.23
C PRO A 76 2.63 6.20 20.68
N ASP A 77 1.70 7.03 21.14
CA ASP A 77 1.39 7.15 22.55
C ASP A 77 0.74 5.84 23.05
N LEU A 78 1.41 5.13 23.96
CA LEU A 78 0.97 3.83 24.46
C LEU A 78 -0.20 3.93 25.45
N GLU A 79 -0.44 5.12 26.02
CA GLU A 79 -1.56 5.37 26.94
C GLU A 79 -2.80 5.86 26.18
N LYS A 80 -2.63 6.29 24.92
CA LYS A 80 -3.72 6.78 24.07
C LYS A 80 -4.50 5.64 23.44
N GLU A 81 -5.83 5.75 23.51
CA GLU A 81 -6.71 4.90 22.73
C GLU A 81 -6.81 5.39 21.28
N TYR A 82 -6.32 4.58 20.36
CA TYR A 82 -6.46 4.85 18.93
C TYR A 82 -7.83 4.43 18.39
N PRO A 83 -8.28 5.04 17.28
CA PRO A 83 -9.56 4.72 16.69
C PRO A 83 -9.75 3.23 16.40
N GLU A 84 -10.96 2.76 16.60
CA GLU A 84 -11.37 1.40 16.29
C GLU A 84 -12.81 1.43 15.78
N ARG A 85 -13.26 0.33 15.21
CA ARG A 85 -14.65 0.16 14.79
C ARG A 85 -15.60 0.37 15.98
N LYS A 86 -16.66 1.14 15.75
CA LYS A 86 -17.69 1.44 16.76
C LYS A 86 -18.27 0.15 17.35
N GLY A 87 -18.25 0.00 18.67
CA GLY A 87 -18.78 -1.17 19.38
C GLY A 87 -17.86 -2.42 19.36
N TRP A 88 -16.71 -2.35 18.68
CA TRP A 88 -15.83 -3.50 18.51
C TRP A 88 -14.95 -3.75 19.74
N ARG A 89 -14.53 -2.68 20.43
CA ARG A 89 -13.67 -2.78 21.62
C ARG A 89 -14.40 -3.45 22.78
N GLU A 90 -15.67 -3.16 22.95
CA GLU A 90 -16.52 -3.70 24.02
C GLU A 90 -16.77 -5.20 23.84
N THR A 91 -16.82 -5.66 22.59
CA THR A 91 -17.11 -7.06 22.25
C THR A 91 -15.84 -7.90 22.06
N ASN A 92 -14.76 -7.31 21.54
CA ASN A 92 -13.55 -8.01 21.13
C ASN A 92 -12.27 -7.20 21.44
N PRO A 93 -11.98 -6.91 22.73
CA PRO A 93 -10.85 -6.05 23.11
C PRO A 93 -9.49 -6.61 22.65
N ASN A 94 -9.32 -7.94 22.71
CA ASN A 94 -8.07 -8.61 22.33
C ASN A 94 -7.80 -8.61 20.82
N GLN A 95 -8.79 -8.26 19.99
CA GLN A 95 -8.65 -8.16 18.53
C GLN A 95 -8.55 -6.72 18.04
N CYS A 96 -8.56 -5.75 18.96
CA CYS A 96 -8.38 -4.35 18.63
C CYS A 96 -6.92 -4.07 18.29
N ARG A 97 -6.71 -3.00 17.54
CA ARG A 97 -5.37 -2.48 17.24
C ARG A 97 -4.61 -2.18 18.55
N GLN A 98 -3.39 -2.74 18.66
CA GLN A 98 -2.48 -2.49 19.78
C GLN A 98 -1.30 -1.66 19.29
N PRO A 99 -1.05 -0.47 19.87
CA PRO A 99 0.07 0.36 19.47
C PRO A 99 1.40 -0.36 19.75
N ARG A 100 2.29 -0.34 18.76
CA ARG A 100 3.64 -0.91 18.84
C ARG A 100 4.64 0.09 18.30
N THR A 101 5.74 0.29 19.01
CA THR A 101 6.81 1.21 18.60
C THR A 101 7.49 0.71 17.33
N VAL A 102 8.18 1.62 16.63
CA VAL A 102 8.95 1.25 15.44
C VAL A 102 10.08 0.28 15.79
N ASP A 103 10.72 0.45 16.95
CA ASP A 103 11.81 -0.41 17.39
C ASP A 103 11.36 -1.87 17.62
N ASP A 104 10.23 -2.04 18.31
CA ASP A 104 9.61 -3.36 18.52
C ASP A 104 9.22 -4.02 17.19
N MET A 105 8.67 -3.25 16.26
CA MET A 105 8.36 -3.74 14.92
C MET A 105 9.62 -3.99 14.07
N ALA A 106 10.72 -3.27 14.31
CA ALA A 106 11.99 -3.50 13.63
C ALA A 106 12.63 -4.82 14.09
N GLU A 107 12.50 -5.19 15.36
CA GLU A 107 12.90 -6.51 15.86
C GLU A 107 12.09 -7.64 15.20
N VAL A 108 10.77 -7.44 15.04
CA VAL A 108 9.94 -8.39 14.29
C VAL A 108 10.35 -8.47 12.82
N MET A 109 10.61 -7.33 12.17
CA MET A 109 11.10 -7.29 10.79
C MET A 109 12.43 -8.03 10.64
N GLU A 110 13.33 -7.86 11.61
CA GLU A 110 14.63 -8.53 11.63
C GLU A 110 14.46 -10.05 11.71
N THR A 111 13.72 -10.52 12.70
CA THR A 111 13.53 -11.96 12.98
C THR A 111 12.71 -12.68 11.91
N GLN A 112 11.67 -12.04 11.35
CA GLN A 112 10.75 -12.69 10.42
C GLN A 112 11.08 -12.48 8.94
N ALA A 113 11.86 -11.45 8.60
CA ALA A 113 12.14 -11.09 7.21
C ALA A 113 13.63 -10.90 6.92
N ASN A 114 14.32 -9.95 7.57
CA ASN A 114 15.69 -9.58 7.16
C ASN A 114 16.72 -10.69 7.38
N SER A 115 16.62 -11.45 8.48
CA SER A 115 17.44 -12.64 8.69
C SER A 115 17.30 -13.66 7.54
N TRP A 116 16.08 -13.85 7.02
CA TRP A 116 15.84 -14.72 5.86
C TRP A 116 16.39 -14.10 4.57
N PHE A 117 16.22 -12.79 4.35
CA PHE A 117 16.74 -12.10 3.17
C PHE A 117 18.27 -12.17 3.09
N ARG A 118 18.97 -11.92 4.20
CA ARG A 118 20.44 -12.03 4.27
C ARG A 118 20.91 -13.44 3.94
N LEU A 119 20.25 -14.46 4.49
CA LEU A 119 20.59 -15.86 4.23
C LEU A 119 20.46 -16.24 2.74
N HIS A 120 19.50 -15.64 2.02
CA HIS A 120 19.22 -15.95 0.61
C HIS A 120 19.81 -14.91 -0.37
N GLY A 121 20.69 -14.02 0.11
CA GLY A 121 21.35 -13.02 -0.75
C GLY A 121 20.39 -11.97 -1.34
N HIS A 122 19.29 -11.67 -0.65
CA HIS A 122 18.35 -10.63 -1.04
C HIS A 122 18.59 -9.34 -0.26
N ASN A 123 18.22 -8.20 -0.87
CA ASN A 123 18.23 -6.90 -0.20
C ASN A 123 17.26 -6.90 0.99
N GLU A 124 17.75 -6.41 2.12
CA GLU A 124 16.98 -6.28 3.35
C GLU A 124 15.87 -5.23 3.23
N MET A 125 14.87 -5.37 4.09
CA MET A 125 13.82 -4.38 4.25
C MET A 125 14.31 -3.21 5.10
N LEU A 126 13.97 -2.00 4.66
CA LEU A 126 14.27 -0.76 5.34
C LEU A 126 13.12 -0.39 6.29
N THR A 127 13.43 0.34 7.35
CA THR A 127 12.42 0.83 8.31
C THR A 127 11.33 1.67 7.64
N VAL A 128 11.66 2.43 6.58
CA VAL A 128 10.65 3.19 5.80
C VAL A 128 9.64 2.29 5.11
N GLU A 129 10.05 1.11 4.63
CA GLU A 129 9.17 0.13 3.99
C GLU A 129 8.27 -0.56 5.00
N LEU A 130 8.80 -0.83 6.20
CA LEU A 130 8.03 -1.31 7.34
C LEU A 130 6.95 -0.30 7.75
N ILE A 131 7.31 0.98 7.92
CA ILE A 131 6.36 2.06 8.25
C ILE A 131 5.28 2.16 7.17
N ALA A 132 5.68 2.21 5.90
CA ALA A 132 4.76 2.31 4.77
C ALA A 132 3.80 1.12 4.69
N GLY A 133 4.31 -0.10 4.86
CA GLY A 133 3.50 -1.32 4.91
C GLY A 133 2.48 -1.31 6.05
N ARG A 134 2.91 -0.88 7.26
CA ARG A 134 2.01 -0.75 8.42
C ARG A 134 0.90 0.27 8.17
N LEU A 135 1.24 1.44 7.63
CA LEU A 135 0.25 2.47 7.24
C LEU A 135 -0.75 1.91 6.23
N TYR A 136 -0.29 1.19 5.21
CA TYR A 136 -1.17 0.57 4.21
C TYR A 136 -2.08 -0.50 4.79
N THR A 137 -1.65 -1.28 5.78
CA THR A 137 -2.53 -2.25 6.45
C THR A 137 -3.51 -1.61 7.43
N GLY A 138 -3.25 -0.36 7.85
CA GLY A 138 -4.16 0.47 8.62
C GLY A 138 -5.16 1.24 7.75
N PRO A 139 -5.93 2.18 8.32
CA PRO A 139 -6.93 2.99 7.63
C PRO A 139 -6.44 3.71 6.36
N MET A 140 -5.15 4.06 6.28
CA MET A 140 -4.59 4.86 5.21
C MET A 140 -4.67 4.23 3.81
N TYR A 141 -4.92 2.91 3.68
CA TYR A 141 -5.17 2.30 2.36
C TYR A 141 -6.27 3.02 1.57
N MET A 142 -7.23 3.65 2.23
CA MET A 142 -8.30 4.41 1.59
C MET A 142 -7.77 5.59 0.79
N LYS A 143 -6.89 6.41 1.38
CA LYS A 143 -6.29 7.57 0.72
C LYS A 143 -5.33 7.14 -0.39
N TYR A 144 -4.44 6.18 -0.13
CA TYR A 144 -3.49 5.70 -1.14
C TYR A 144 -4.18 5.08 -2.36
N ASN A 145 -5.21 4.25 -2.14
CA ASN A 145 -5.98 3.68 -3.23
C ASN A 145 -6.80 4.74 -3.97
N ALA A 146 -7.28 5.79 -3.29
CA ALA A 146 -7.98 6.90 -3.94
C ALA A 146 -7.05 7.67 -4.89
N VAL A 147 -5.81 7.95 -4.46
CA VAL A 147 -4.78 8.57 -5.33
C VAL A 147 -4.57 7.71 -6.58
N LEU A 148 -4.33 6.41 -6.41
CA LEU A 148 -4.07 5.51 -7.54
C LEU A 148 -5.27 5.40 -8.48
N ARG A 149 -6.49 5.33 -7.94
CA ARG A 149 -7.73 5.28 -8.74
C ARG A 149 -8.00 6.58 -9.48
N ALA A 150 -7.66 7.74 -8.91
CA ALA A 150 -7.82 9.03 -9.58
C ALA A 150 -6.99 9.14 -10.87
N LYS A 151 -5.88 8.40 -10.98
CA LYS A 151 -5.05 8.36 -12.19
C LYS A 151 -5.74 7.69 -13.39
N SER A 152 -6.83 6.95 -13.17
CA SER A 152 -7.71 6.49 -14.25
C SER A 152 -8.47 7.61 -14.96
N SER A 153 -8.37 8.86 -14.46
CA SER A 153 -9.07 10.04 -14.99
C SER A 153 -10.61 9.95 -14.99
N THR A 154 -11.17 8.98 -14.27
CA THR A 154 -12.63 8.87 -14.10
C THR A 154 -13.12 9.98 -13.16
N PRO A 155 -14.13 10.79 -13.54
CA PRO A 155 -14.58 11.93 -12.73
C PRO A 155 -14.93 11.58 -11.28
N PHE A 156 -15.57 10.43 -11.06
CA PHE A 156 -15.89 9.92 -9.72
C PHE A 156 -14.64 9.72 -8.85
N PHE A 157 -13.60 9.06 -9.37
CA PHE A 157 -12.38 8.81 -8.59
C PHE A 157 -11.56 10.08 -8.39
N VAL A 158 -11.56 11.00 -9.36
CA VAL A 158 -10.90 12.31 -9.22
C VAL A 158 -11.59 13.15 -8.14
N GLN A 159 -12.93 13.17 -8.10
CA GLN A 159 -13.67 13.87 -7.04
C GLN A 159 -13.44 13.23 -5.67
N GLN A 160 -13.46 11.89 -5.58
CA GLN A 160 -13.17 11.18 -4.34
C GLN A 160 -11.77 11.49 -3.80
N TRP A 161 -10.75 11.50 -4.66
CA TRP A 161 -9.39 11.89 -4.27
C TRP A 161 -9.32 13.36 -3.83
N LYS A 162 -9.92 14.29 -4.57
CA LYS A 162 -9.96 15.71 -4.17
C LYS A 162 -10.65 15.91 -2.81
N SER A 163 -11.72 15.16 -2.55
CA SER A 163 -12.46 15.25 -1.29
C SER A 163 -11.69 14.70 -0.10
N MET A 164 -10.99 13.57 -0.25
CA MET A 164 -10.33 12.90 0.88
C MET A 164 -8.87 13.31 1.07
N CYS A 165 -8.19 13.68 -0.02
CA CYS A 165 -6.76 13.97 -0.02
C CYS A 165 -6.44 15.45 -0.29
N LYS A 166 -7.42 16.28 -0.65
CA LYS A 166 -7.25 17.73 -0.92
C LYS A 166 -6.10 18.11 -1.88
N GLY A 167 -5.67 17.18 -2.75
CA GLY A 167 -4.55 17.41 -3.68
C GLY A 167 -3.25 16.68 -3.28
N ASN A 168 -3.20 16.08 -2.10
CA ASN A 168 -2.08 15.25 -1.66
C ASN A 168 -2.00 13.95 -2.47
N HIS A 169 -0.80 13.62 -2.94
CA HIS A 169 -0.53 12.46 -3.80
C HIS A 169 0.22 11.33 -3.11
N TYR A 170 0.74 11.53 -1.90
CA TYR A 170 1.52 10.51 -1.17
C TYR A 170 2.59 9.78 -2.02
N PRO A 171 3.34 10.45 -2.92
CA PRO A 171 4.22 9.76 -3.87
C PRO A 171 5.26 8.91 -3.16
N THR A 172 5.92 9.45 -2.15
CA THR A 172 7.02 8.80 -1.41
C THR A 172 6.50 7.59 -0.65
N THR A 173 5.36 7.74 0.03
CA THR A 173 4.76 6.64 0.79
C THR A 173 4.27 5.52 -0.11
N ILE A 174 3.64 5.82 -1.25
CA ILE A 174 3.17 4.78 -2.19
C ILE A 174 4.36 4.03 -2.81
N HIS A 175 5.48 4.71 -3.10
CA HIS A 175 6.72 4.04 -3.52
C HIS A 175 7.27 3.10 -2.44
N ALA A 176 7.31 3.55 -1.19
CA ALA A 176 7.75 2.73 -0.07
C ALA A 176 6.82 1.51 0.16
N ILE A 177 5.50 1.65 -0.02
CA ILE A 177 4.54 0.54 0.01
C ILE A 177 4.86 -0.47 -1.09
N ASN A 178 5.06 -0.01 -2.32
CA ASN A 178 5.38 -0.88 -3.45
C ASN A 178 6.68 -1.67 -3.20
N SER A 179 7.72 -1.00 -2.69
CA SER A 179 8.97 -1.65 -2.33
C SER A 179 8.78 -2.70 -1.21
N CYS A 180 7.99 -2.37 -0.19
CA CYS A 180 7.62 -3.29 0.88
C CYS A 180 6.94 -4.57 0.33
N CYS A 181 5.93 -4.42 -0.53
CA CYS A 181 5.22 -5.55 -1.14
C CYS A 181 6.15 -6.43 -2.00
N LEU A 182 7.05 -5.83 -2.79
CA LEU A 182 8.00 -6.56 -3.63
C LEU A 182 9.05 -7.35 -2.83
N LYS A 183 9.45 -6.84 -1.66
CA LYS A 183 10.35 -7.57 -0.76
C LYS A 183 9.62 -8.69 -0.04
N LEU A 184 8.45 -8.40 0.54
CA LEU A 184 7.62 -9.41 1.23
C LEU A 184 7.18 -10.54 0.30
N SER A 185 6.92 -10.27 -0.99
CA SER A 185 6.49 -11.31 -1.94
C SER A 185 7.52 -12.42 -2.13
N LYS A 186 8.81 -12.16 -1.81
CA LYS A 186 9.87 -13.17 -1.87
C LYS A 186 9.79 -14.19 -0.74
N LEU A 187 9.19 -13.83 0.39
CA LEU A 187 8.97 -14.74 1.53
C LEU A 187 7.79 -15.68 1.27
N THR A 188 6.84 -15.25 0.45
CA THR A 188 5.58 -15.95 0.24
C THR A 188 5.65 -16.91 -0.95
N LYS A 189 5.16 -18.14 -0.76
CA LYS A 189 4.91 -19.06 -1.86
C LYS A 189 3.58 -18.71 -2.54
N ALA A 190 3.55 -18.75 -3.86
CA ALA A 190 2.32 -18.51 -4.62
C ALA A 190 1.25 -19.54 -4.23
N CYS A 191 0.07 -19.05 -3.84
CA CYS A 191 -1.05 -19.88 -3.40
C CYS A 191 -2.39 -19.26 -3.80
N LYS A 192 -3.46 -20.04 -3.68
CA LYS A 192 -4.83 -19.56 -3.96
C LYS A 192 -5.27 -18.56 -2.89
N ILE A 193 -5.70 -17.38 -3.33
CA ILE A 193 -6.20 -16.31 -2.47
C ILE A 193 -7.71 -16.09 -2.66
N TYR A 194 -8.35 -15.52 -1.65
CA TYR A 194 -9.78 -15.21 -1.64
C TYR A 194 -10.00 -13.72 -1.36
N ARG A 195 -11.04 -13.13 -1.98
CA ARG A 195 -11.43 -11.74 -1.75
C ARG A 195 -12.94 -11.65 -1.60
N GLY A 196 -13.39 -11.12 -0.45
CA GLY A 196 -14.79 -10.72 -0.27
C GLY A 196 -15.04 -9.38 -0.96
N VAL A 197 -16.11 -9.28 -1.73
CA VAL A 197 -16.56 -8.04 -2.37
C VAL A 197 -18.02 -7.82 -2.03
N LEU A 198 -18.32 -6.70 -1.36
CA LEU A 198 -19.69 -6.27 -1.12
C LEU A 198 -20.10 -5.28 -2.22
N GLY A 199 -20.97 -5.72 -3.13
CA GLY A 199 -21.48 -4.94 -4.26
C GLY A 199 -22.48 -5.73 -5.10
N ARG A 200 -23.27 -5.06 -5.97
CA ARG A 200 -24.16 -5.76 -6.91
C ARG A 200 -23.32 -6.54 -7.93
N ALA A 201 -23.31 -7.87 -7.82
CA ALA A 201 -22.68 -8.74 -8.80
C ALA A 201 -23.40 -8.64 -10.15
N SER A 202 -22.70 -8.18 -11.18
CA SER A 202 -23.00 -8.58 -12.56
C SER A 202 -21.91 -9.57 -12.94
N HIS A 203 -22.22 -10.85 -12.80
CA HIS A 203 -21.35 -12.01 -13.03
C HIS A 203 -20.13 -12.16 -12.11
N CYS A 204 -20.21 -13.17 -11.25
CA CYS A 204 -19.06 -13.78 -10.62
C CYS A 204 -18.16 -14.36 -11.74
N LEU A 205 -16.98 -13.79 -11.95
CA LEU A 205 -15.97 -14.38 -12.83
C LEU A 205 -15.49 -15.67 -12.18
N GLN A 206 -15.97 -16.80 -12.69
CA GLN A 206 -15.35 -18.09 -12.41
C GLN A 206 -13.89 -18.04 -12.90
N PRO A 207 -12.91 -18.47 -12.10
CA PRO A 207 -11.55 -18.57 -12.59
C PRO A 207 -11.51 -19.61 -13.72
N PRO A 208 -10.87 -19.33 -14.88
CA PRO A 208 -10.52 -20.39 -15.80
C PRO A 208 -9.57 -21.36 -15.07
N ALA A 209 -9.80 -22.65 -15.25
CA ALA A 209 -8.99 -23.70 -14.66
C ALA A 209 -7.49 -23.42 -14.88
N CYS A 210 -6.71 -23.46 -13.81
CA CYS A 210 -5.26 -23.36 -13.86
C CYS A 210 -4.72 -24.44 -14.81
N THR A 211 -4.28 -24.04 -16.00
CA THR A 211 -3.34 -24.84 -16.78
C THR A 211 -1.98 -24.24 -16.53
N GLU A 212 -1.18 -24.96 -15.74
CA GLU A 212 0.24 -24.70 -15.57
C GLU A 212 0.90 -24.81 -16.94
N HIS A 213 1.33 -23.71 -17.54
CA HIS A 213 2.47 -23.71 -18.47
C HIS A 213 3.09 -22.31 -18.50
N GLY A 214 4.08 -22.11 -17.63
CA GLY A 214 5.11 -21.10 -17.84
C GLY A 214 6.03 -21.58 -18.96
N GLY A 215 6.04 -20.88 -20.08
CA GLY A 215 6.95 -21.13 -21.20
C GLY A 215 6.50 -20.41 -22.45
N MET A 216 7.27 -19.42 -22.91
CA MET A 216 7.15 -18.92 -24.28
C MET A 216 7.74 -19.98 -25.23
N PRO A 217 7.06 -20.35 -26.32
CA PRO A 217 7.73 -20.88 -27.49
C PRO A 217 7.97 -19.75 -28.49
N THR A 218 9.25 -19.50 -28.74
CA THR A 218 9.76 -18.80 -29.91
C THR A 218 9.69 -19.71 -31.15
N SER A 219 9.57 -19.07 -32.32
CA SER A 219 9.82 -19.58 -33.70
C SER A 219 8.81 -20.56 -34.34
N GLY A 220 8.34 -20.22 -35.55
CA GLY A 220 7.50 -21.02 -36.45
C GLY A 220 8.31 -21.99 -37.34
N PRO A 221 7.98 -22.12 -38.63
CA PRO A 221 6.76 -22.66 -39.26
C PRO A 221 7.06 -23.96 -40.06
N THR A 222 6.07 -24.82 -40.35
CA THR A 222 6.00 -25.64 -41.59
C THR A 222 4.77 -26.54 -41.64
N ALA A 223 4.08 -26.50 -42.80
CA ALA A 223 3.48 -27.62 -43.59
C ALA A 223 2.49 -28.59 -42.90
N SER A 224 1.56 -29.29 -43.55
CA SER A 224 0.89 -29.30 -44.86
C SER A 224 -0.02 -30.54 -44.80
N SER A 225 -1.24 -30.43 -45.33
CA SER A 225 -2.07 -31.47 -45.98
C SER A 225 -2.51 -32.76 -45.25
N ALA A 226 -3.71 -33.18 -45.68
CA ALA A 226 -4.28 -34.55 -45.72
C ALA A 226 -4.81 -35.06 -44.37
N LEU A 227 -6.06 -35.49 -44.21
CA LEU A 227 -7.14 -35.92 -45.12
C LEU A 227 -8.50 -35.50 -44.53
#